data_AF-A0A0U2Z0Y3-F1
#
_entry.id   AF-A0A0U2Z0Y3-F1
#
_cell.length_a   1.000
_cell.length_b   1.000
_cell.length_c   1.000
_cell.angle_alpha   90.00
_cell.angle_beta   90.00
_cell.angle_gamma   90.00
#
_symmetry.space_group_name_H-M   'P 1'
#
loop_
_entity.id
_entity.type
_entity.pdbx_description
1 polymer ?
#
loop_
_entity_poly.entity_id
_entity_poly.type
_entity_poly.pdbx_seq_one_letter_code
_entity_poly.pdbx_strand_id
1 'polypeptide(L)'
;MATTTQPSKTLVLMTRSEPDTLAGTSMTPGVTSTGGRRRLFNAGLALLDGDARPLPYLAEALPQLNTDSWRVLPDGRMETTYRLRPNLAWHGGHDLTADDFVFAYRVYSTPELGRAGAEPFNVMEAVTAPDPRTV
;
A
#
# COMPACT_ATOMS: atom_id res chain seq x y z
N MET A 1 39.71 11.64 -26.73
CA MET A 1 38.76 10.81 -25.96
C MET A 1 37.41 11.50 -26.00
N ALA A 2 36.39 10.89 -26.60
CA ALA A 2 35.07 11.51 -26.74
C ALA A 2 34.21 11.14 -25.52
N THR A 3 33.80 12.15 -24.74
CA THR A 3 32.78 12.01 -23.72
C THR A 3 31.42 11.88 -24.40
N THR A 4 30.84 10.70 -24.36
CA THR A 4 29.44 10.48 -24.74
C THR A 4 28.53 11.11 -23.69
N THR A 5 27.91 12.23 -24.02
CA THR A 5 26.82 12.83 -23.23
C THR A 5 25.66 11.83 -23.19
N GLN A 6 25.39 11.21 -22.05
CA GLN A 6 24.18 10.42 -21.87
C GLN A 6 22.96 11.34 -22.05
N PRO A 7 21.97 10.97 -22.89
CA PRO A 7 20.74 11.73 -22.98
C PRO A 7 20.04 11.72 -21.62
N SER A 8 19.43 12.84 -21.23
CA SER A 8 18.71 12.92 -19.94
C SER A 8 17.63 11.83 -19.91
N LYS A 9 17.60 11.03 -18.85
CA LYS A 9 16.57 9.99 -18.62
C LYS A 9 15.27 10.58 -18.07
N THR A 10 14.93 11.80 -18.51
CA THR A 10 13.75 12.52 -18.06
C THR A 10 12.53 11.93 -18.72
N LEU A 11 11.60 11.39 -17.92
CA LEU A 11 10.28 10.99 -18.38
C LEU A 11 9.29 12.12 -18.06
N VAL A 12 8.68 12.70 -19.09
CA VAL A 12 7.63 13.71 -18.94
C VAL A 12 6.27 13.01 -19.09
N LEU A 13 5.47 13.01 -18.02
CA LEU A 13 4.11 12.48 -18.03
C LEU A 13 3.11 13.63 -18.03
N MET A 14 2.28 13.72 -19.08
CA MET A 14 1.13 14.62 -19.10
C MET A 14 -0.06 13.94 -18.43
N THR A 15 -0.80 14.70 -17.62
CA THR A 15 -1.97 14.16 -16.90
C THR A 15 -3.16 15.10 -17.07
N ARG A 16 -4.38 14.54 -17.14
CA ARG A 16 -5.59 15.31 -17.45
C ARG A 16 -5.96 16.35 -16.38
N SER A 17 -5.63 16.05 -15.13
CA SER A 17 -5.98 16.85 -13.96
C SER A 17 -4.89 16.69 -12.91
N GLU A 18 -4.58 17.80 -12.25
CA GLU A 18 -3.75 17.81 -11.05
C GLU A 18 -4.48 17.02 -9.94
N PRO A 19 -3.79 16.11 -9.24
CA PRO A 19 -4.37 15.46 -8.08
C PRO A 19 -4.40 16.44 -6.89
N ASP A 20 -5.48 16.41 -6.11
CA ASP A 20 -5.61 17.22 -4.90
C ASP A 20 -4.63 16.77 -3.80
N THR A 21 -4.17 15.52 -3.87
CA THR A 21 -3.25 14.93 -2.89
C THR A 21 -2.33 13.89 -3.51
N LEU A 22 -1.11 13.79 -2.96
CA LEU A 22 -0.15 12.72 -3.27
C LEU A 22 -0.34 11.45 -2.43
N ALA A 23 -1.25 11.47 -1.45
CA ALA A 23 -1.55 10.29 -0.63
C ALA A 23 -2.06 9.13 -1.49
N GLY A 24 -1.72 7.90 -1.10
CA GLY A 24 -2.17 6.71 -1.84
C GLY A 24 -3.69 6.53 -1.83
N THR A 25 -4.33 6.86 -0.71
CA THR A 25 -5.78 6.87 -0.52
C THR A 25 -6.19 8.23 0.05
N SER A 26 -7.12 8.93 -0.61
CA SER A 26 -7.66 10.19 -0.11
C SER A 26 -8.42 9.97 1.20
N MET A 27 -8.18 10.80 2.22
CA MET A 27 -8.91 10.71 3.49
C MET A 27 -10.38 11.13 3.33
N THR A 28 -10.62 12.18 2.55
CA THR A 28 -11.95 12.75 2.33
C THR A 28 -12.62 12.21 1.06
N PRO A 29 -13.93 11.90 1.08
CA PRO A 29 -14.70 11.62 -0.13
C PRO A 29 -14.64 12.78 -1.14
N GLY A 30 -14.68 12.47 -2.44
CA GLY A 30 -14.65 13.49 -3.51
C GLY A 30 -13.27 14.08 -3.82
N VAL A 31 -12.26 13.87 -2.98
CA VAL A 31 -10.87 14.30 -3.21
C VAL A 31 -10.16 13.33 -4.16
N THR A 32 -9.56 13.85 -5.22
CA THR A 32 -8.82 13.06 -6.19
C THR A 32 -7.41 12.74 -5.70
N SER A 33 -7.04 11.45 -5.67
CA SER A 33 -5.67 11.02 -5.39
C SER A 33 -4.87 10.81 -6.68
N THR A 34 -3.61 10.39 -6.52
CA THR A 34 -2.68 10.06 -7.61
C THR A 34 -3.19 8.95 -8.55
N GLY A 35 -4.17 8.14 -8.15
CA GLY A 35 -4.74 7.08 -8.98
C GLY A 35 -3.66 6.12 -9.52
N GLY A 36 -3.65 5.87 -10.83
CA GLY A 36 -2.63 5.01 -11.47
C GLY A 36 -1.18 5.49 -11.30
N ARG A 37 -0.96 6.74 -10.88
CA ARG A 37 0.37 7.33 -10.62
C ARG A 37 0.83 7.12 -9.17
N ARG A 38 0.02 6.46 -8.33
CA ARG A 38 0.31 6.21 -6.92
C ARG A 38 1.71 5.65 -6.67
N ARG A 39 2.18 4.77 -7.56
CA ARG A 39 3.49 4.09 -7.48
C ARG A 39 4.70 5.01 -7.56
N LEU A 40 4.54 6.25 -8.02
CA LEU A 40 5.63 7.23 -8.02
C LEU A 40 5.97 7.72 -6.61
N PHE A 41 5.00 7.68 -5.69
CA PHE A 41 5.12 8.26 -4.36
C PHE A 41 4.90 7.24 -3.24
N ASN A 42 4.02 6.26 -3.46
CA ASN A 42 3.57 5.31 -2.46
C ASN A 42 3.74 3.87 -2.95
N ALA A 43 3.91 2.97 -1.99
CA ALA A 43 3.86 1.53 -2.21
C ALA A 43 2.72 0.88 -1.40
N GLY A 44 2.47 -0.40 -1.60
CA GLY A 44 1.49 -1.17 -0.82
C GLY A 44 1.94 -2.61 -0.69
N LEU A 45 1.23 -3.43 0.09
CA LEU A 45 1.59 -4.85 0.27
C LEU A 45 1.59 -5.60 -1.08
N ALA A 46 0.58 -5.30 -1.92
CA ALA A 46 0.40 -5.87 -3.25
C ALA A 46 0.33 -4.77 -4.33
N LEU A 47 0.51 -5.18 -5.59
CA LEU A 47 0.23 -4.39 -6.78
C LEU A 47 -0.55 -5.22 -7.80
N LEU A 48 -1.31 -4.58 -8.67
CA LEU A 48 -1.87 -5.22 -9.85
C LEU A 48 -0.91 -5.03 -11.03
N ASP A 49 -0.66 -6.11 -11.76
CA ASP A 49 0.09 -6.06 -13.02
C ASP A 49 -0.76 -5.53 -14.19
N GLY A 50 -0.21 -5.54 -15.40
CA GLY A 50 -0.90 -5.08 -16.60
C GLY A 50 -2.15 -5.90 -16.96
N ASP A 51 -2.24 -7.13 -16.47
CA ASP A 51 -3.37 -8.04 -16.68
C ASP A 51 -4.32 -8.06 -15.47
N ALA A 52 -4.18 -7.07 -14.58
CA ALA A 52 -4.91 -6.95 -13.33
C ALA A 52 -4.73 -8.16 -12.38
N ARG A 53 -3.63 -8.90 -12.49
CA ARG A 53 -3.30 -9.97 -11.55
C ARG A 53 -2.59 -9.37 -10.33
N PRO A 54 -2.95 -9.80 -9.11
CA PRO A 54 -2.26 -9.35 -7.91
C PRO A 54 -0.88 -9.99 -7.81
N LEU A 55 0.14 -9.16 -7.57
CA LEU A 55 1.52 -9.55 -7.34
C LEU A 55 2.03 -8.98 -6.00
N PRO A 56 2.95 -9.67 -5.30
CA PRO A 56 3.60 -9.12 -4.13
C PRO A 56 4.39 -7.85 -4.50
N TYR A 57 4.24 -6.79 -3.70
CA TYR A 57 5.00 -5.56 -3.86
C TYR A 57 5.94 -5.33 -2.68
N LEU A 58 5.45 -4.74 -1.58
CA LEU A 58 6.21 -4.66 -0.33
C LEU A 58 6.22 -6.00 0.42
N ALA A 59 5.19 -6.82 0.24
CA ALA A 59 5.16 -8.17 0.79
C ALA A 59 6.10 -9.11 0.01
N GLU A 60 6.65 -10.11 0.71
CA GLU A 60 7.44 -11.20 0.11
C GLU A 60 6.57 -12.10 -0.75
N ALA A 61 5.37 -12.42 -0.27
CA ALA A 61 4.35 -13.21 -0.94
C ALA A 61 2.96 -12.68 -0.59
N LEU A 62 1.96 -13.02 -1.41
CA LEU A 62 0.56 -12.77 -1.07
C LEU A 62 0.01 -13.92 -0.21
N PRO A 63 -0.87 -13.64 0.77
CA PRO A 63 -1.60 -14.65 1.50
C PRO A 63 -2.29 -15.67 0.58
N GLN A 64 -2.25 -16.94 0.97
CA GLN A 64 -2.89 -18.03 0.22
C GLN A 64 -4.00 -18.65 1.05
N LEU A 65 -5.20 -18.69 0.47
CA LEU A 65 -6.36 -19.31 1.10
C LEU A 65 -6.06 -20.76 1.48
N ASN A 66 -6.55 -21.19 2.65
CA ASN A 66 -6.31 -22.52 3.23
C ASN A 66 -4.85 -22.76 3.64
N THR A 67 -4.13 -21.70 4.00
CA THR A 67 -2.79 -21.78 4.61
C THR A 67 -2.76 -20.93 5.88
N ASP A 68 -1.68 -21.02 6.65
CA ASP A 68 -1.52 -20.17 7.84
C ASP A 68 -1.46 -18.67 7.52
N SER A 69 -1.13 -18.30 6.28
CA SER A 69 -1.12 -16.91 5.83
C SER A 69 -2.50 -16.36 5.51
N TRP A 70 -3.51 -17.21 5.29
CA TRP A 70 -4.91 -16.82 5.12
C TRP A 70 -5.86 -17.88 5.65
N ARG A 71 -6.42 -17.59 6.83
CA ARG A 71 -7.32 -18.48 7.55
C ARG A 71 -8.74 -17.94 7.53
N VAL A 72 -9.71 -18.80 7.26
CA VAL A 72 -11.13 -18.51 7.45
C VAL A 72 -11.53 -19.19 8.77
N LEU A 73 -11.99 -18.39 9.72
CA LEU A 73 -12.37 -18.83 11.06
C LEU A 73 -13.78 -19.45 11.03
N PRO A 74 -14.14 -20.30 12.02
CA PRO A 74 -15.46 -20.95 12.06
C PRO A 74 -16.65 -19.99 12.11
N ASP A 75 -16.44 -18.75 12.58
CA ASP A 75 -17.44 -17.69 12.64
C ASP A 75 -17.57 -16.87 11.35
N GLY A 76 -16.80 -17.23 10.31
CA GLY A 76 -16.79 -16.55 9.01
C GLY A 76 -15.82 -15.37 8.92
N ARG A 77 -15.12 -15.00 10.00
CA ARG A 77 -14.05 -14.01 9.95
C ARG A 77 -12.83 -14.55 9.20
N MET A 78 -11.98 -13.63 8.74
CA MET A 78 -10.74 -13.96 8.04
C MET A 78 -9.54 -13.32 8.72
N GLU A 79 -8.45 -14.08 8.82
CA GLU A 79 -7.13 -13.59 9.22
C GLU A 79 -6.19 -13.74 8.02
N THR A 80 -5.51 -12.66 7.65
CA THR A 80 -4.47 -12.67 6.61
C THR A 80 -3.18 -12.11 7.16
N THR A 81 -2.07 -12.80 6.93
CA THR A 81 -0.74 -12.42 7.41
C THR A 81 0.19 -12.12 6.25
N TYR A 82 0.81 -10.94 6.28
CA TYR A 82 1.78 -10.50 5.28
C TYR A 82 3.16 -10.40 5.91
N ARG A 83 4.15 -11.02 5.26
CA ARG A 83 5.57 -10.81 5.58
C ARG A 83 6.13 -9.74 4.66
N LEU A 84 6.65 -8.65 5.22
CA LEU A 84 7.32 -7.58 4.49
C LEU A 84 8.70 -8.05 4.00
N ARG A 85 9.10 -7.61 2.81
CA ARG A 85 10.47 -7.79 2.30
C ARG A 85 11.49 -7.18 3.27
N PRO A 86 12.73 -7.69 3.31
CA PRO A 86 13.77 -7.10 4.15
C PRO A 86 14.20 -5.73 3.60
N ASN A 87 14.73 -4.89 4.49
CA ASN A 87 15.39 -3.62 4.14
C ASN A 87 14.49 -2.64 3.37
N LEU A 88 13.20 -2.61 3.68
CA LEU A 88 12.30 -1.60 3.16
C LEU A 88 12.55 -0.27 3.87
N ALA A 89 12.54 0.82 3.10
CA ALA A 89 12.76 2.15 3.62
C ALA A 89 11.80 3.15 2.98
N TRP A 90 11.42 4.16 3.76
CA TRP A 90 10.80 5.37 3.28
C TRP A 90 11.80 6.20 2.45
N HIS A 91 11.30 7.12 1.62
CA HIS A 91 12.15 8.00 0.80
C HIS A 91 13.15 8.83 1.60
N GLY A 92 12.86 9.07 2.89
CA GLY A 92 13.77 9.75 3.82
C GLY A 92 14.83 8.85 4.47
N GLY A 93 14.90 7.56 4.12
CA GLY A 93 15.88 6.60 4.62
C GLY A 93 15.53 5.90 5.94
N HIS A 94 14.40 6.24 6.57
CA HIS A 94 13.90 5.52 7.74
C HIS A 94 13.33 4.16 7.32
N ASP A 95 13.49 3.15 8.16
CA ASP A 95 12.93 1.83 7.91
C ASP A 95 11.41 1.90 7.77
N LEU A 96 10.87 1.17 6.79
CA LEU A 96 9.44 0.94 6.64
C LEU A 96 9.10 -0.41 7.29
N THR A 97 8.22 -0.38 8.28
CA THR A 97 7.91 -1.52 9.14
C THR A 97 6.41 -1.84 9.16
N ALA A 98 6.05 -2.96 9.79
CA ALA A 98 4.66 -3.35 9.99
C ALA A 98 3.84 -2.30 10.77
N ASP A 99 4.49 -1.55 11.68
CA ASP A 99 3.83 -0.49 12.44
C ASP A 99 3.28 0.64 11.54
N ASP A 100 3.89 0.87 10.37
CA ASP A 100 3.39 1.85 9.40
C ASP A 100 2.02 1.47 8.84
N PHE A 101 1.74 0.17 8.70
CA PHE A 101 0.45 -0.33 8.24
C PHE A 101 -0.60 -0.28 9.35
N VAL A 102 -0.22 -0.55 10.59
CA VAL A 102 -1.08 -0.36 11.77
C VAL A 102 -1.45 1.12 11.92
N PHE A 103 -0.48 2.02 11.78
CA PHE A 103 -0.71 3.46 11.79
C PHE A 103 -1.66 3.89 10.67
N ALA A 104 -1.40 3.46 9.43
CA ALA A 104 -2.26 3.79 8.29
C ALA A 104 -3.69 3.28 8.49
N TYR A 105 -3.87 2.03 8.95
CA TYR A 105 -5.17 1.50 9.29
C TYR A 105 -5.90 2.37 10.30
N ARG A 106 -5.25 2.73 11.42
CA ARG A 106 -5.82 3.62 12.44
C ARG A 106 -6.29 4.94 11.85
N VAL A 107 -5.46 5.61 11.05
CA VAL A 107 -5.82 6.88 10.40
C VAL A 107 -7.06 6.73 9.53
N TYR A 108 -7.13 5.69 8.70
CA TYR A 108 -8.25 5.50 7.79
C TYR A 108 -9.51 4.96 8.47
N SER A 109 -9.39 4.22 9.56
CA SER A 109 -10.52 3.66 10.32
C SER A 109 -11.07 4.62 11.37
N THR A 110 -10.42 5.76 11.63
CA THR A 110 -10.95 6.80 12.54
C THR A 110 -12.12 7.55 11.88
N PRO A 111 -13.34 7.52 12.45
CA PRO A 111 -14.53 8.14 11.85
C PRO A 111 -14.40 9.63 11.57
N GLU A 112 -13.70 10.38 12.42
CA GLU A 112 -13.55 11.83 12.33
C GLU A 112 -12.51 12.27 11.27
N LEU A 113 -11.64 11.37 10.85
CA LEU A 113 -10.46 11.68 10.03
C LEU A 113 -10.48 11.02 8.66
N GLY A 114 -11.11 9.85 8.54
CA GLY A 114 -10.83 8.93 7.44
C GLY A 114 -12.05 8.37 6.71
N ARG A 115 -11.89 7.11 6.32
CA ARG A 115 -12.82 6.34 5.49
C ARG A 115 -13.46 5.20 6.27
N ALA A 116 -13.67 5.37 7.58
CA ALA A 116 -14.16 4.32 8.47
C ALA A 116 -15.44 3.63 7.96
N GLY A 117 -16.34 4.38 7.32
CA GLY A 117 -17.59 3.86 6.76
C GLY A 117 -17.49 3.25 5.35
N ALA A 118 -16.32 3.30 4.72
CA ALA A 118 -16.10 2.79 3.37
C ALA A 118 -15.28 1.49 3.38
N GLU A 119 -15.55 0.62 2.42
CA GLU A 119 -14.72 -0.56 2.19
C GLU A 119 -13.28 -0.17 1.79
N PRO A 120 -12.26 -0.90 2.26
CA PRO A 120 -12.38 -2.10 3.11
C PRO A 120 -12.47 -1.80 4.63
N PHE A 121 -12.33 -0.55 5.07
CA PHE A 121 -12.15 -0.23 6.50
C PHE A 121 -13.36 -0.58 7.38
N ASN A 122 -14.58 -0.49 6.84
CA ASN A 122 -15.82 -0.82 7.57
C ASN A 122 -16.01 -2.33 7.84
N VAL A 123 -15.25 -3.20 7.18
CA VAL A 123 -15.32 -4.66 7.33
C VAL A 123 -14.05 -5.25 7.96
N MET A 124 -13.09 -4.41 8.31
CA MET A 124 -11.86 -4.81 9.00
C MET A 124 -12.04 -4.68 10.51
N GLU A 125 -11.70 -5.72 11.26
CA GLU A 125 -11.72 -5.69 12.72
C GLU A 125 -10.45 -5.01 13.27
N ALA A 126 -9.28 -5.43 12.79
CA ALA A 126 -8.00 -4.91 13.24
C ALA A 126 -6.88 -5.10 12.19
N VAL A 127 -5.80 -4.33 12.38
CA VAL A 127 -4.47 -4.58 11.78
C VAL A 127 -3.46 -4.54 12.92
N THR A 128 -2.57 -5.53 12.96
CA THR A 128 -1.57 -5.69 14.03
C THR A 128 -0.16 -5.80 13.46
N ALA A 129 0.84 -5.58 14.30
CA ALA A 129 2.26 -5.76 13.97
C ALA A 129 2.94 -6.58 15.06
N PRO A 130 2.85 -7.92 15.05
CA PRO A 130 3.50 -8.76 16.07
C PRO A 130 5.04 -8.66 16.03
N ASP A 131 5.61 -8.28 14.90
CA ASP A 131 7.03 -7.95 14.73
C ASP A 131 7.21 -6.93 13.58
N PRO A 132 8.38 -6.28 13.44
CA PRO A 132 8.58 -5.22 12.45
C PRO A 132 8.34 -5.60 10.99
N ARG A 133 8.25 -6.90 10.66
CA ARG A 133 8.07 -7.39 9.29
C ARG A 133 6.79 -8.19 9.12
N THR A 134 5.95 -8.33 10.13
CA THR A 134 4.69 -9.09 10.03
C THR A 134 3.52 -8.16 10.24
N VAL A 135 2.64 -8.08 9.25
CA VAL A 135 1.33 -7.40 9.30
C VAL A 135 0.24 -8.45 9.38
#